data_AF-W1VHM2-F1
#
_entry.id   AF-W1VHM2-F1
#
_cell.length_a   1.000
_cell.length_b   1.000
_cell.length_c   1.000
_cell.angle_alpha   90.00
_cell.angle_beta   90.00
_cell.angle_gamma   90.00
#
_symmetry.space_group_name_H-M   'P 1'
#
loop_
_entity.id
_entity.type
_entity.pdbx_description
1 polymer ?
#
loop_
_entity_poly.entity_id
_entity_poly.type
_entity_poly.pdbx_seq_one_letter_code
_entity_poly.pdbx_strand_id
1 'polypeptide(L)'
;THDRYFLDHVAEWIAEVDRGHLYPYEGNYSTYLETKEKRLEVQGKKDAKRAKILEKELDWVLSSPNARQAKNKARLARYEELAAEAERNRKIDTAEINIPPGPRLGNVVLEANHLTKGFGDRVLIKDLSFTLP
;
A
#
# COMPACT_ATOMS: atom_id res chain seq x y z
N THR A 1 6.61 13.89 -2.65
CA THR A 1 7.94 13.23 -2.68
C THR A 1 7.84 11.90 -1.94
N HIS A 2 8.70 10.94 -2.23
CA HIS A 2 8.83 9.69 -1.46
C HIS A 2 9.94 9.76 -0.41
N ASP A 3 10.70 10.86 -0.38
CA ASP A 3 11.73 11.10 0.62
C ASP A 3 11.08 11.46 1.97
N ARG A 4 11.23 10.56 2.94
CA ARG A 4 10.68 10.70 4.28
C ARG A 4 11.38 11.81 5.06
N TYR A 5 12.68 11.99 4.89
CA TYR A 5 13.43 13.02 5.61
C TYR A 5 12.97 14.41 5.20
N PHE A 6 12.74 14.62 3.91
CA PHE A 6 12.17 15.87 3.40
C PHE A 6 10.79 16.15 4.00
N LEU A 7 9.90 15.15 3.99
CA LEU A 7 8.54 15.31 4.51
C LEU A 7 8.50 15.54 6.03
N ASP A 8 9.49 15.06 6.77
CA ASP A 8 9.53 15.23 8.21
C ASP A 8 10.07 16.60 8.65
N HIS A 9 10.98 17.18 7.86
CA HIS A 9 11.67 18.44 8.22
C HIS A 9 11.11 19.69 7.53
N VAL A 10 10.46 19.55 6.37
CA VAL A 10 10.04 20.70 5.53
C VAL A 10 8.53 20.78 5.35
N ALA A 11 7.81 19.66 5.40
CA ALA A 11 6.38 19.67 5.12
C ALA A 11 5.59 20.11 6.36
N GLU A 12 4.78 21.16 6.20
CA GLU A 12 3.78 21.60 7.19
C GLU A 12 2.41 20.96 6.94
N TRP A 13 2.17 20.47 5.71
CA TRP A 13 0.93 19.84 5.29
C TRP A 13 1.20 18.64 4.38
N ILE A 14 0.45 17.57 4.59
CA ILE A 14 0.49 16.36 3.77
C ILE A 14 -0.88 16.12 3.17
N ALA A 15 -0.93 16.00 1.84
CA ALA A 15 -2.12 15.60 1.11
C ALA A 15 -1.98 14.15 0.66
N GLU A 16 -2.74 13.25 1.27
CA GLU A 16 -2.83 11.86 0.85
C GLU A 16 -3.94 11.71 -0.20
N VAL A 17 -3.60 11.11 -1.33
CA VAL A 17 -4.58 10.73 -2.34
C VAL A 17 -4.83 9.24 -2.24
N ASP A 18 -6.06 8.86 -1.89
CA ASP A 18 -6.48 7.47 -1.79
C ASP A 18 -7.88 7.30 -2.39
N ARG A 19 -8.02 6.35 -3.32
CA ARG A 19 -9.29 5.98 -3.98
C ARG A 19 -10.11 7.17 -4.51
N GLY A 20 -9.43 8.17 -5.08
CA GLY A 20 -10.07 9.38 -5.63
C GLY A 20 -10.47 10.42 -4.58
N HIS A 21 -10.12 10.21 -3.31
CA HIS A 21 -10.29 11.18 -2.24
C HIS A 21 -8.95 11.76 -1.81
N LEU A 22 -8.96 13.06 -1.47
CA LEU A 22 -7.81 13.76 -0.93
C LEU A 22 -8.03 13.97 0.58
N TYR A 23 -7.09 13.51 1.38
CA TYR A 23 -7.09 13.65 2.83
C TYR A 23 -5.97 14.61 3.23
N PRO A 24 -6.31 15.83 3.68
CA PRO A 24 -5.32 16.75 4.21
C PRO A 24 -4.97 16.38 5.66
N TYR A 25 -3.68 16.38 5.95
CA TYR A 25 -3.14 16.24 7.29
C TYR A 25 -2.25 17.45 7.58
N GLU A 26 -2.49 18.11 8.70
CA GLU A 26 -1.67 19.20 9.19
C GLU A 26 -0.52 18.61 10.03
N GLY A 27 0.71 18.99 9.70
CA GLY A 27 1.93 18.49 10.32
C GLY A 27 2.85 17.73 9.39
N ASN A 28 3.90 17.18 9.98
CA ASN A 28 4.99 16.51 9.28
C ASN A 28 4.68 15.03 9.00
N TYR A 29 5.63 14.34 8.37
CA TYR A 29 5.49 12.92 8.01
C TYR A 29 5.15 12.01 9.19
N SER A 30 5.76 12.23 10.34
CA SER A 30 5.52 11.43 11.56
C SER A 30 4.07 11.59 12.05
N THR A 31 3.56 12.82 12.12
CA THR A 31 2.17 13.10 12.49
C THR A 31 1.16 12.52 11.49
N TYR A 32 1.48 12.56 10.19
CA TYR A 32 0.69 11.91 9.15
C TYR A 32 0.58 10.39 9.38
N LEU A 33 1.69 9.71 9.67
CA LEU A 33 1.68 8.26 9.90
C LEU A 33 0.80 7.86 11.08
N GLU A 34 0.91 8.55 12.21
CA GLU A 34 0.09 8.28 13.40
C GLU A 34 -1.41 8.51 13.14
N THR A 35 -1.74 9.61 12.45
CA THR A 35 -3.14 9.96 12.15
C THR A 35 -3.74 8.99 11.14
N LYS A 36 -2.93 8.57 10.16
CA LYS A 36 -3.30 7.54 9.19
C LYS A 36 -3.53 6.19 9.85
N GLU A 37 -2.66 5.76 10.76
CA GLU A 37 -2.83 4.49 11.48
C GLU A 37 -4.13 4.47 12.29
N LYS A 38 -4.40 5.52 13.07
CA LYS A 38 -5.66 5.66 13.83
C LYS A 38 -6.88 5.62 12.90
N ARG A 39 -6.81 6.29 11.74
CA ARG A 39 -7.89 6.28 10.74
C ARG A 39 -8.08 4.87 10.16
N LEU A 40 -7.00 4.19 9.79
CA LEU A 40 -7.03 2.83 9.26
C LEU A 40 -7.56 1.83 10.29
N GLU A 41 -7.25 1.99 11.57
CA GLU A 41 -7.78 1.16 12.65
C GLU A 41 -9.31 1.34 12.80
N VAL A 42 -9.78 2.59 12.79
CA VAL A 42 -11.21 2.91 12.84
C VAL A 42 -11.93 2.39 11.58
N GLN A 43 -11.33 2.56 10.40
CA GLN A 43 -11.87 2.01 9.15
C GLN A 43 -11.93 0.49 9.20
N GLY A 44 -10.86 -0.19 9.61
CA GLY A 44 -10.82 -1.64 9.75
C GLY A 44 -11.88 -2.19 10.71
N LYS A 45 -12.14 -1.52 11.83
CA LYS A 45 -13.24 -1.86 12.75
C LYS A 45 -14.61 -1.68 12.10
N LYS A 46 -14.81 -0.59 11.34
CA LYS A 46 -16.06 -0.36 10.58
C LYS A 46 -16.26 -1.41 9.49
N ASP A 47 -15.21 -1.76 8.77
CA ASP A 47 -15.25 -2.76 7.69
C ASP A 47 -15.51 -4.16 8.23
N ALA A 48 -14.89 -4.55 9.35
CA ALA A 48 -15.19 -5.80 10.03
C ALA A 48 -16.66 -5.88 10.51
N LYS A 49 -17.21 -4.76 11.01
CA LYS A 49 -18.63 -4.67 11.38
C LYS A 49 -19.54 -4.78 10.16
N ARG A 50 -19.19 -4.13 9.04
CA ARG A 50 -19.92 -4.22 7.77
C ARG A 50 -19.90 -5.64 7.20
N ALA A 51 -18.75 -6.31 7.20
CA ALA A 51 -18.61 -7.69 6.73
C ALA A 51 -19.54 -8.65 7.50
N LYS A 52 -19.61 -8.52 8.84
CA LYS A 52 -20.55 -9.29 9.67
C LYS A 52 -22.02 -8.99 9.38
N ILE A 53 -22.36 -7.76 8.98
CA ILE A 53 -23.72 -7.40 8.57
C ILE A 53 -24.03 -8.04 7.22
N LEU A 54 -23.11 -7.95 6.25
CA LEU A 54 -23.24 -8.55 4.92
C LEU A 54 -23.40 -10.07 4.99
N GLU A 55 -22.63 -10.75 5.85
CA GLU A 55 -22.73 -12.20 6.08
C GLU A 55 -24.11 -12.59 6.63
N LYS A 56 -24.59 -11.87 7.67
CA LYS A 56 -25.94 -12.09 8.22
C LYS A 56 -27.05 -11.81 7.21
N GLU A 57 -26.89 -10.81 6.35
CA GLU A 57 -27.86 -10.53 5.30
C GLU A 57 -27.83 -11.59 4.19
N LEU A 58 -26.65 -12.10 3.82
CA LEU A 58 -26.50 -13.20 2.88
C LEU A 58 -27.18 -14.48 3.38
N ASP A 59 -26.96 -14.85 4.64
CA ASP A 59 -27.60 -16.02 5.27
C ASP A 59 -29.13 -15.90 5.31
N TRP A 60 -29.64 -14.68 5.52
CA TRP A 60 -31.09 -14.41 5.46
C TRP A 60 -31.65 -14.58 4.04
N VAL A 61 -30.93 -14.11 3.01
CA VAL A 61 -31.32 -14.28 1.60
C VAL A 61 -31.33 -15.76 1.19
N LEU A 62 -30.38 -16.55 1.69
CA LEU A 62 -30.25 -17.97 1.38
C LEU A 62 -31.29 -18.86 2.10
N SER A 63 -31.74 -18.45 3.29
CA SER A 63 -32.60 -19.26 4.17
C SER A 63 -34.11 -19.22 3.87
N SER A 64 -34.59 -18.42 2.89
CA SER A 64 -36.04 -18.33 2.60
C SER A 64 -36.38 -18.26 1.10
N PRO A 65 -36.89 -19.36 0.50
CA PRO A 65 -37.40 -19.37 -0.88
C PRO A 65 -38.58 -18.41 -1.11
N ASN A 66 -39.42 -18.20 -0.07
CA ASN A 66 -40.64 -17.38 -0.11
C ASN A 66 -40.40 -15.87 0.14
N ALA A 67 -39.16 -15.44 0.44
CA ALA A 67 -38.83 -14.03 0.61
C ALA A 67 -38.73 -13.27 -0.73
N ARG A 68 -38.72 -13.99 -1.86
CA ARG A 68 -38.55 -13.44 -3.21
C ARG A 68 -39.72 -12.60 -3.73
N GLN A 69 -40.93 -12.74 -3.18
CA GLN A 69 -42.14 -12.27 -3.89
C GLN A 69 -42.64 -10.86 -3.57
N ALA A 70 -42.22 -10.16 -2.53
CA ALA A 70 -42.71 -8.77 -2.33
C ALA A 70 -41.91 -7.90 -1.36
N LYS A 71 -41.09 -8.46 -0.47
CA LYS A 71 -40.35 -7.65 0.50
C LYS A 71 -38.92 -7.46 0.02
N ASN A 72 -38.54 -6.19 -0.09
CA ASN A 72 -37.17 -5.68 0.01
C ASN A 72 -36.35 -5.35 -1.25
N LYS A 73 -36.96 -4.80 -2.31
CA LYS A 73 -36.20 -4.10 -3.37
C LYS A 73 -35.24 -3.03 -2.78
N ALA A 74 -35.65 -2.32 -1.73
CA ALA A 74 -34.82 -1.35 -1.02
C ALA A 74 -33.66 -1.96 -0.22
N ARG A 75 -33.83 -3.15 0.37
CA ARG A 75 -32.77 -3.82 1.14
C ARG A 75 -31.81 -4.60 0.24
N LEU A 76 -32.29 -5.15 -0.88
CA LEU A 76 -31.44 -5.69 -1.93
C LEU A 76 -30.57 -4.60 -2.55
N ALA A 77 -31.15 -3.43 -2.85
CA ALA A 77 -30.39 -2.26 -3.32
C ALA A 77 -29.35 -1.80 -2.28
N ARG A 78 -29.70 -1.79 -0.98
CA ARG A 78 -28.72 -1.50 0.09
C ARG A 78 -27.61 -2.53 0.18
N TYR A 79 -27.90 -3.82 -0.02
CA TYR A 79 -26.89 -4.87 -0.05
C TYR A 79 -25.92 -4.66 -1.23
N GLU A 80 -26.44 -4.41 -2.43
CA GLU A 80 -25.63 -4.13 -3.62
C GLU A 80 -24.77 -2.86 -3.44
N GLU A 81 -25.33 -1.81 -2.84
CA GLU A 81 -24.60 -0.58 -2.51
C GLU A 81 -23.48 -0.82 -1.50
N LEU A 82 -23.76 -1.57 -0.43
CA LEU A 82 -22.77 -1.95 0.59
C LEU A 82 -21.68 -2.87 0.03
N ALA A 83 -22.04 -3.79 -0.87
CA ALA A 83 -21.09 -4.68 -1.54
C ALA A 83 -20.19 -3.90 -2.52
N ALA A 84 -20.75 -2.97 -3.29
CA ALA A 84 -19.98 -2.09 -4.16
C ALA A 84 -19.06 -1.15 -3.38
N GLU A 85 -19.50 -0.64 -2.22
CA GLU A 85 -18.67 0.15 -1.31
C GLU A 85 -17.56 -0.69 -0.67
N ALA A 86 -17.83 -1.94 -0.32
CA ALA A 86 -16.82 -2.88 0.19
C ALA A 86 -15.75 -3.23 -0.86
N GLU A 87 -16.14 -3.43 -2.13
CA GLU A 87 -15.18 -3.71 -3.21
C GLU A 87 -14.30 -2.49 -3.50
N ARG A 88 -14.87 -1.28 -3.52
CA ARG A 88 -14.08 -0.04 -3.61
C ARG A 88 -13.12 0.11 -2.42
N ASN A 89 -13.51 -0.40 -1.25
CA ASN A 89 -12.71 -0.34 -0.04
C ASN A 89 -11.75 -1.52 0.15
N ARG A 90 -11.66 -2.44 -0.82
CA ARG A 90 -10.77 -3.60 -0.76
C ARG A 90 -9.31 -3.16 -0.64
N LYS A 91 -8.59 -3.76 0.31
CA LYS A 91 -7.18 -3.46 0.56
C LYS A 91 -6.41 -3.58 -0.75
N ILE A 92 -5.59 -2.56 -1.05
CA ILE A 92 -4.62 -2.63 -2.13
C ILE A 92 -3.68 -3.78 -1.76
N ASP A 93 -3.57 -4.79 -2.63
CA ASP A 93 -2.58 -5.84 -2.46
C ASP A 93 -1.22 -5.16 -2.43
N THR A 94 -0.51 -5.31 -1.32
CA THR A 94 0.89 -4.92 -1.24
C THR A 94 1.63 -5.83 -2.21
N ALA A 95 1.92 -5.30 -3.40
CA ALA A 95 2.71 -6.01 -4.38
C ALA A 95 4.09 -6.26 -3.78
N GLU A 96 4.30 -7.48 -3.28
CA GLU A 96 5.62 -7.94 -2.88
C GLU A 96 6.45 -8.09 -4.15
N ILE A 97 7.51 -7.28 -4.27
CA ILE A 97 8.45 -7.41 -5.36
C ILE A 97 9.27 -8.67 -5.08
N ASN A 98 8.97 -9.74 -5.81
CA ASN A 98 9.76 -10.96 -5.77
C ASN A 98 10.95 -10.83 -6.72
N ILE A 99 12.16 -10.76 -6.16
CA ILE A 99 13.40 -10.78 -6.94
C ILE A 99 13.79 -12.26 -7.13
N PRO A 100 13.79 -12.79 -8.36
CA PRO A 100 14.14 -14.18 -8.58
C PRO A 100 15.60 -14.43 -8.14
N PRO A 101 15.89 -15.60 -7.54
CA PRO A 101 17.25 -15.93 -7.16
C PRO A 101 18.13 -16.04 -8.41
N GLY A 102 19.30 -15.42 -8.36
CA GLY A 102 20.29 -15.50 -9.42
C GLY A 102 20.86 -16.92 -9.59
N PRO A 103 21.57 -17.18 -10.69
CA PRO A 103 22.32 -18.43 -10.87
C PRO A 103 23.37 -18.59 -9.76
N ARG A 104 23.86 -19.82 -9.54
CA ARG A 104 24.93 -20.06 -8.57
C ARG A 104 26.17 -19.25 -8.94
N LEU A 105 26.54 -18.33 -8.06
CA LEU A 105 27.76 -17.54 -8.16
C LEU A 105 28.93 -18.32 -7.54
N GLY A 106 30.14 -18.08 -8.04
CA GLY A 106 31.38 -18.62 -7.46
C GLY A 106 31.83 -17.83 -6.23
N ASN A 107 33.03 -18.13 -5.71
CA ASN A 107 33.58 -17.48 -4.51
C ASN A 107 34.04 -16.02 -4.71
N VAL A 108 34.19 -15.59 -5.97
CA VAL A 108 34.54 -14.21 -6.34
C VAL A 108 33.64 -13.82 -7.50
N VAL A 109 32.81 -12.81 -7.30
CA VAL A 109 31.87 -12.30 -8.30
C VAL A 109 32.50 -11.18 -9.11
N LEU A 110 33.26 -10.29 -8.47
CA LEU A 110 33.93 -9.18 -9.14
C LEU A 110 35.24 -8.84 -8.44
N GLU A 111 36.31 -8.69 -9.22
CA GLU A 111 37.61 -8.24 -8.74
C GLU A 111 38.04 -7.03 -9.56
N ALA A 112 38.32 -5.91 -8.87
CA ALA A 112 38.90 -4.72 -9.45
C ALA A 112 40.30 -4.54 -8.85
N ASN A 113 41.30 -4.38 -9.71
CA ASN A 113 42.70 -4.17 -9.31
C ASN A 113 43.22 -2.87 -9.93
N HIS A 114 43.66 -1.94 -9.09
CA HIS A 114 44.24 -0.64 -9.48
C HIS A 114 43.38 0.14 -10.49
N LEU A 115 42.05 0.08 -10.34
CA LEU A 115 41.13 0.68 -11.29
C LEU A 115 41.25 2.21 -11.24
N THR A 116 41.60 2.80 -12.38
CA THR A 116 41.65 4.25 -12.55
C THR A 116 40.77 4.67 -13.73
N LYS A 117 39.86 5.61 -13.49
CA LYS A 117 38.92 6.12 -14.50
C LYS A 117 38.70 7.62 -14.33
N GLY A 118 38.73 8.34 -15.45
CA GLY A 118 38.42 9.76 -15.53
C GLY A 118 37.77 10.13 -16.86
N PHE A 119 37.26 11.35 -16.94
CA PHE A 119 36.76 11.97 -18.17
C PHE A 119 37.48 13.30 -18.39
N GLY A 120 38.23 13.41 -19.49
CA GLY A 120 39.12 14.54 -19.73
C GLY A 120 40.12 14.69 -18.58
N ASP A 121 40.20 15.90 -18.01
CA ASP A 121 41.10 16.21 -16.91
C ASP A 121 40.55 15.83 -15.52
N ARG A 122 39.29 15.36 -15.43
CA ARG A 122 38.67 14.99 -14.15
C ARG A 122 38.77 13.49 -13.90
N VAL A 123 39.64 13.12 -12.96
CA VAL A 123 39.72 11.75 -12.42
C VAL A 123 38.54 11.52 -11.48
N LEU A 124 37.79 10.43 -11.70
CA LEU A 124 36.63 10.02 -10.88
C LEU A 124 36.98 8.89 -9.93
N ILE A 125 37.75 7.92 -10.42
CA ILE A 125 38.22 6.76 -9.66
C ILE A 125 39.73 6.72 -9.86
N LYS A 126 40.47 6.63 -8.76
CA LYS A 126 41.93 6.52 -8.80
C LYS A 126 42.35 5.35 -7.92
N ASP A 127 43.09 4.43 -8.52
CA ASP A 127 43.75 3.32 -7.83
C ASP A 127 42.82 2.51 -6.91
N LEU A 128 41.58 2.27 -7.36
CA LEU A 128 40.60 1.52 -6.57
C LEU A 128 40.80 0.01 -6.78
N SER A 129 41.14 -0.69 -5.70
CA SER A 129 41.18 -2.14 -5.66
C SER A 129 40.13 -2.67 -4.68
N PHE A 130 39.24 -3.56 -5.15
CA PHE A 130 38.28 -4.24 -4.29
C PHE A 130 37.89 -5.60 -4.87
N THR A 131 37.52 -6.51 -3.98
CA THR A 131 36.98 -7.82 -4.33
C THR A 131 35.59 -7.93 -3.74
N LEU A 132 34.62 -8.25 -4.60
CA LEU A 132 33.24 -8.56 -4.22
C LEU A 132 33.12 -10.09 -4.29
N PRO A 133 33.14 -10.78 -3.14
CA PRO A 133 32.98 -12.23 -3.07
C PRO A 133 31.58 -12.68 -3.49
#